data_AF-A0A9E0V7T8-F1
#
_entry.id   AF-A0A9E0V7T8-F1
#
_cell.length_a   1.000
_cell.length_b   1.000
_cell.length_c   1.000
_cell.angle_alpha   90.00
_cell.angle_beta   90.00
_cell.angle_gamma   90.00
#
_symmetry.space_group_name_H-M   'P 1'
#
loop_
_entity.id
_entity.type
_entity.pdbx_description
1 polymer ?
#
loop_
_entity_poly.entity_id
_entity_poly.type
_entity_poly.pdbx_seq_one_letter_code
_entity_poly.pdbx_strand_id
1 'polypeptide(L)' 'MDTQHNDQEHLIDNKADINLSKPSRSRFLFLLFFFGYFIFAWAGCYNLWTHKYKGYNADDAPKSSLYNPEYK' A
#
# COMPACT_ATOMS: atom_id res chain seq x y z
N MET A 1 15.01 -47.17 29.84
CA MET A 1 14.82 -46.27 31.00
C MET A 1 14.56 -44.91 30.39
N ASP A 2 13.31 -44.68 30.00
CA ASP A 2 12.95 -43.52 29.19
C ASP A 2 12.45 -42.42 30.13
N THR A 3 13.30 -41.42 30.35
CA THR A 3 12.97 -40.22 31.12
C THR A 3 11.97 -39.39 30.34
N GLN A 4 10.70 -39.45 30.75
CA GLN A 4 9.64 -38.57 30.28
C GLN A 4 9.89 -37.17 30.88
N HIS A 5 10.37 -36.23 30.06
CA HIS A 5 10.40 -34.81 30.42
C HIS A 5 8.97 -34.25 30.39
N ASN A 6 8.38 -34.13 31.57
CA ASN A 6 7.09 -33.46 31.79
C ASN A 6 7.30 -31.95 31.89
N ASP A 7 7.70 -31.31 30.80
CA ASP A 7 7.72 -29.85 30.70
C ASP A 7 6.33 -29.39 30.23
N GLN A 8 5.35 -29.43 31.15
CA GLN A 8 4.16 -28.61 30.99
C GLN A 8 4.57 -27.17 31.23
N GLU A 9 5.11 -26.52 30.19
CA GLU A 9 5.31 -25.08 30.18
C GLU A 9 3.97 -24.44 30.56
N HIS A 10 3.94 -23.78 31.72
CA HIS A 10 2.82 -22.96 32.15
C HIS A 10 2.79 -21.72 31.25
N LEU A 11 2.30 -21.90 30.03
CA LEU A 11 2.07 -20.83 29.05
C LEU A 11 1.02 -19.89 29.65
N ILE A 12 1.50 -18.78 30.22
CA ILE A 12 0.62 -17.70 30.68
C ILE A 12 -0.18 -17.25 29.46
N ASP A 13 -1.50 -17.48 29.49
CA ASP A 13 -2.42 -17.12 28.40
C ASP A 13 -2.41 -15.59 28.20
N ASN A 14 -1.62 -15.14 27.23
CA ASN A 14 -1.54 -13.75 26.86
C ASN A 14 -2.67 -13.43 25.89
N LYS A 15 -3.71 -12.77 26.39
CA LYS A 15 -4.86 -12.34 25.57
C LYS A 15 -4.50 -11.43 24.40
N ALA A 16 -3.33 -10.79 24.42
CA ALA A 16 -2.83 -9.98 23.31
C ALA A 16 -2.02 -10.78 22.28
N ASP A 17 -1.86 -12.10 22.45
CA ASP A 17 -1.14 -12.93 21.48
C ASP A 17 -1.97 -13.17 20.22
N ILE A 18 -1.49 -12.60 19.13
CA ILE A 18 -2.08 -12.72 17.79
C ILE A 18 -1.90 -14.12 17.18
N ASN A 19 -0.99 -14.94 17.71
CA ASN A 19 -0.74 -16.29 17.22
C ASN A 19 -1.67 -17.34 17.83
N LEU A 20 -2.38 -16.99 18.91
CA LEU A 20 -3.26 -17.89 19.64
C LEU A 20 -4.47 -18.35 18.81
N SER A 21 -4.99 -17.50 17.92
CA SER A 21 -6.15 -17.83 17.09
C SER A 21 -5.98 -17.45 15.61
N LYS A 22 -5.91 -18.48 14.75
CA LYS A 22 -5.85 -18.30 13.28
C LYS A 22 -7.00 -17.45 12.70
N PRO A 23 -8.27 -17.61 13.12
CA PRO A 23 -9.38 -16.83 12.57
C PRO A 23 -9.30 -15.34 12.95
N SER A 24 -8.92 -15.02 14.19
CA SER A 24 -8.80 -13.63 14.65
C SER A 24 -7.68 -12.91 13.89
N ARG A 25 -6.52 -13.57 13.74
CA ARG A 25 -5.37 -13.05 13.00
C ARG A 25 -5.71 -12.73 11.54
N SER A 26 -6.42 -13.62 10.86
CA SER A 26 -6.81 -13.40 9.45
C SER A 26 -7.72 -12.19 9.29
N ARG A 27 -8.71 -12.01 10.19
CA ARG A 27 -9.62 -10.85 10.15
C ARG A 27 -8.87 -9.54 10.39
N PHE A 28 -7.95 -9.52 11.36
CA PHE A 28 -7.12 -8.35 11.63
C PHE A 28 -6.24 -8.00 10.43
N LEU A 29 -5.53 -8.97 9.85
CA LEU A 29 -4.67 -8.75 8.69
C LEU A 29 -5.47 -8.29 7.46
N PHE A 30 -6.67 -8.82 7.25
CA PHE A 30 -7.56 -8.36 6.19
C PHE A 30 -7.92 -6.87 6.37
N LEU A 31 -8.31 -6.46 7.58
CA LEU A 31 -8.64 -5.06 7.86
C LEU A 31 -7.42 -4.15 7.69
N LEU A 32 -6.25 -4.56 8.20
CA LEU A 32 -5.00 -3.81 8.06
C LEU A 32 -4.64 -3.63 6.58
N PHE A 33 -4.71 -4.71 5.80
CA PHE A 33 -4.44 -4.66 4.36
C PHE A 33 -5.46 -3.78 3.62
N PHE A 34 -6.75 -3.96 3.89
CA PHE A 34 -7.81 -3.17 3.26
C PHE A 34 -7.66 -1.68 3.54
N PHE A 35 -7.42 -1.29 4.79
CA PHE A 35 -7.19 0.11 5.15
C PHE A 35 -5.91 0.67 4.53
N GLY A 36 -4.82 -0.10 4.53
CA GLY A 36 -3.56 0.30 3.89
C GLY A 36 -3.75 0.54 2.40
N TYR A 37 -4.43 -0.39 1.72
CA TYR A 37 -4.73 -0.27 0.29
C TYR A 37 -5.68 0.89 0.00
N PHE A 38 -6.69 1.10 0.85
CA PHE A 38 -7.63 2.20 0.72
C PHE A 38 -6.95 3.57 0.81
N ILE A 39 -6.08 3.77 1.80
CA ILE A 39 -5.31 5.02 1.95
C ILE A 39 -4.35 5.20 0.78
N PHE A 40 -3.67 4.13 0.35
CA PHE A 40 -2.77 4.18 -0.81
C PHE A 40 -3.50 4.56 -2.10
N ALA A 41 -4.65 3.94 -2.37
CA ALA A 41 -5.47 4.26 -3.54
C ALA A 41 -5.96 5.71 -3.48
N TRP A 42 -6.45 6.17 -2.32
CA TRP A 42 -6.87 7.56 -2.14
C TRP A 42 -5.73 8.55 -2.41
N ALA A 43 -4.58 8.36 -1.75
CA ALA A 43 -3.41 9.21 -1.93
C ALA A 43 -2.92 9.21 -3.38
N GLY A 44 -2.90 8.03 -4.02
CA GLY A 44 -2.54 7.86 -5.43
C GLY A 44 -3.49 8.61 -6.36
N CYS A 45 -4.81 8.49 -6.15
CA CYS A 45 -5.80 9.22 -6.93
C CYS A 45 -5.68 10.73 -6.75
N TYR A 46 -5.45 11.22 -5.53
CA TYR A 46 -5.25 12.65 -5.27
C TYR A 46 -3.99 13.17 -5.99
N ASN A 47 -2.88 12.44 -5.90
CA ASN A 47 -1.63 12.81 -6.56
C ASN A 47 -1.77 12.83 -8.09
N LEU A 48 -2.51 11.87 -8.66
CA LEU A 48 -2.79 11.86 -10.09
C LEU A 48 -3.67 13.05 -10.50
N TRP A 49 -4.62 13.45 -9.66
CA TRP A 49 -5.49 14.59 -9.92
C TRP A 49 -4.74 15.93 -9.85
N THR A 50 -3.79 16.09 -8.93
CA THR A 50 -2.98 17.32 -8.82
C THR A 50 -2.03 17.49 -10.00
N HIS A 51 -1.45 16.38 -10.47
CA HIS A 51 -0.57 16.32 -11.65
C HIS A 51 -1.32 16.01 -12.94
N LYS A 52 -2.65 16.19 -12.96
CA LYS A 52 -3.42 16.01 -14.18
C LYS A 52 -2.90 16.94 -15.27
N TYR A 53 -2.97 16.47 -16.50
CA TYR A 53 -2.69 17.30 -17.66
C TYR A 53 -3.62 18.52 -17.67
N LYS A 54 -3.05 19.72 -17.54
CA LYS A 54 -3.80 20.99 -17.45
C LYS A 54 -4.09 21.62 -18.81
N GLY A 55 -3.45 21.13 -19.88
CA GLY A 55 -3.59 21.64 -21.23
C GLY A 55 -2.25 21.74 -21.96
N TYR A 56 -2.33 22.03 -23.26
CA TYR A 56 -1.18 22.28 -24.11
C TYR A 56 -0.98 23.80 -24.21
N ASN A 57 0.14 24.30 -23.70
CA ASN A 57 0.58 25.67 -24.01
C ASN A 57 1.31 25.61 -25.35
N ALA A 58 0.65 26.02 -26.43
CA ALA A 58 1.23 26.00 -27.77
C ALA A 58 2.49 26.88 -27.89
N ASP A 59 2.61 27.88 -27.03
CA ASP A 59 3.74 28.82 -27.01
C ASP A 59 5.05 28.19 -26.47
N ASP A 60 4.95 27.15 -25.64
CA ASP A 60 6.10 26.42 -25.08
C ASP A 60 6.57 25.27 -25.99
N ALA A 61 5.85 25.03 -27.08
CA ALA A 61 6.16 23.96 -28.02
C ALA A 61 7.42 24.31 -28.83
N PRO A 62 8.26 23.32 -29.19
CA PRO A 62 9.37 23.55 -30.10
C PRO A 62 8.82 24.12 -31.41
N LYS A 63 9.33 25.28 -31.84
CA LYS A 63 8.86 25.97 -33.05
C LYS A 63 8.95 25.11 -34.33
N SER A 64 9.80 24.09 -34.33
CA SER A 64 9.88 23.10 -35.41
C SER A 64 8.68 22.15 -35.47
N SER A 65 7.86 22.08 -34.43
CA SER A 65 6.63 21.28 -34.36
C SER A 65 5.37 22.04 -34.81
N LEU A 66 5.51 23.33 -35.14
CA LEU A 66 4.45 24.14 -35.72
C LEU A 66 4.11 23.64 -37.13
N TYR A 67 2.85 23.79 -37.53
CA TYR A 67 2.40 23.47 -38.89
C TYR A 67 3.23 24.20 -39.96
N ASN A 68 3.66 25.43 -39.65
CA ASN A 68 4.66 26.13 -40.43
C ASN A 68 5.93 26.29 -39.57
N PRO A 69 6.93 25.40 -39.73
CA PRO A 69 8.07 25.35 -38.83
C PRO A 69 9.05 26.50 -39.07
N GLU A 70 9.49 27.16 -38.00
CA GLU A 70 10.60 28.13 -38.03
C GLU A 70 11.91 27.40 -37.68
N TYR A 71 12.83 27.31 -38.64
CA TYR A 71 14.19 26.81 -38.42
C TYR A 71 15.16 27.98 -38.21
N LYS A 72 16.19 27.81 -37.37
CA LYS A 72 17.31 28.75 -37.24
C LYS A 72 18.33 28.53 -38.33
#